data_AF-A0A933GI96-F1
#
_entry.id   AF-A0A933GI96-F1
#
_cell.length_a   1.000
_cell.length_b   1.000
_cell.length_c   1.000
_cell.angle_alpha   90.00
_cell.angle_beta   90.00
_cell.angle_gamma   90.00
#
_symmetry.space_group_name_H-M   'P 1'
#
loop_
_entity.id
_entity.type
_entity.pdbx_description
1 polymer ?
#
loop_
_entity_poly.entity_id
_entity_poly.type
_entity_poly.pdbx_seq_one_letter_code
_entity_poly.pdbx_strand_id
1 'polypeptide(L)'
;VETLGIVATRPENARLYFRYHSTRLPLAADGDLITHRAYGVPRPPVTPELMQDLQSVRINPTGELPEPLPLAEATKAADRLDGFEPTETDRDDAERQFPQLIGQFLVDRDGIVRWVNIECATEGLAGVAKFPTDEDLLAAARALGA
;
A
#
# COMPACT_ATOMS: atom_id res chain seq x y z
N VAL A 1 20.21 -4.16 -0.99
CA VAL A 1 18.97 -3.48 -1.40
C VAL A 1 18.68 -2.43 -0.35
N GLU A 2 18.58 -1.17 -0.75
CA GLU A 2 18.07 -0.11 0.10
C GLU A 2 16.57 0.04 -0.20
N THR A 3 15.76 0.28 0.84
CA THR A 3 14.30 0.31 0.72
C THR A 3 13.79 1.69 1.13
N LEU A 4 12.90 2.25 0.33
CA LEU A 4 12.20 3.51 0.58
C LEU A 4 10.70 3.26 0.53
N GLY A 5 9.96 3.69 1.55
CA GLY A 5 8.50 3.70 1.53
C GLY A 5 7.97 5.03 0.97
N ILE A 6 6.97 4.98 0.10
CA ILE A 6 6.24 6.16 -0.37
C ILE A 6 4.84 6.10 0.23
N VAL A 7 4.43 7.14 0.96
CA VAL A 7 3.11 7.21 1.60
C VAL A 7 2.27 8.32 0.98
N ALA A 8 1.01 8.03 0.66
CA ALA A 8 0.08 8.91 -0.06
C ALA A 8 -0.57 10.00 0.83
N THR A 9 0.23 10.59 1.72
CA THR A 9 -0.16 11.66 2.64
C THR A 9 0.82 12.83 2.56
N ARG A 10 0.48 13.97 3.14
CA ARG A 10 1.36 15.14 3.22
C ARG A 10 2.49 14.92 4.26
N PRO A 11 3.66 15.57 4.09
CA PRO A 11 4.79 15.40 4.99
C PRO A 11 4.45 15.62 6.48
N GLU A 12 3.57 16.57 6.79
CA GLU A 12 3.17 16.89 8.15
C GLU A 12 2.44 15.72 8.82
N ASN A 13 1.49 15.11 8.10
CA ASN A 13 0.70 13.99 8.63
C ASN A 13 1.52 12.69 8.67
N ALA A 14 2.36 12.43 7.65
CA ALA A 14 3.32 11.32 7.70
C ALA A 14 4.21 11.41 8.95
N ARG A 15 4.81 12.59 9.21
CA ARG A 15 5.68 12.78 10.39
C ARG A 15 4.94 12.57 11.71
N LEU A 16 3.68 12.97 11.79
CA LEU A 16 2.85 12.75 12.97
C LEU A 16 2.57 11.25 13.14
N TYR A 17 2.07 10.57 12.10
CA TYR A 17 1.74 9.15 12.14
C TYR A 17 2.94 8.29 12.53
N PHE A 18 4.07 8.45 11.85
CA PHE A 18 5.27 7.64 12.07
C PHE A 18 6.06 8.02 13.34
N ARG A 19 5.68 9.10 14.03
CA ARG A 19 6.16 9.38 15.39
C ARG A 19 5.58 8.38 16.41
N TYR A 20 4.35 7.92 16.17
CA TYR A 20 3.66 6.97 17.05
C TYR A 20 3.74 5.53 16.52
N HIS A 21 3.83 5.34 15.20
CA HIS A 21 3.95 4.05 14.53
C HIS A 21 5.31 3.94 13.83
N SER A 22 6.38 3.83 14.61
CA SER A 22 7.75 3.90 14.05
C SER A 22 8.03 2.78 13.06
N THR A 23 8.60 3.12 11.91
CA THR A 23 9.15 2.17 10.93
C THR A 23 10.67 2.26 10.86
N ARG A 24 11.33 1.18 10.42
CA ARG A 24 12.78 1.16 10.14
C ARG A 24 13.12 1.66 8.74
N LEU A 25 12.11 1.92 7.91
CA LEU A 25 12.29 2.37 6.54
C LEU A 25 12.40 3.90 6.49
N PRO A 26 13.29 4.47 5.67
CA PRO A 26 13.12 5.86 5.25
C PRO A 26 11.80 5.98 4.48
N LEU A 27 11.16 7.15 4.62
CA LEU A 27 9.86 7.43 4.03
C LEU A 27 9.91 8.73 3.22
N ALA A 28 9.21 8.73 2.09
CA ALA A 28 8.84 9.95 1.37
C ALA A 28 7.32 10.09 1.35
N ALA A 29 6.87 11.34 1.40
CA ALA A 29 5.46 11.69 1.38
C ALA A 29 5.05 12.14 -0.04
N ASP A 30 3.96 11.57 -0.56
CA ASP A 30 3.43 11.81 -1.89
C ASP A 30 1.91 12.10 -1.82
N GLY A 31 1.54 13.16 -1.10
CA GLY A 31 0.13 13.52 -0.90
C GLY A 31 -0.64 13.82 -2.19
N ASP A 32 0.06 14.24 -3.25
CA ASP A 32 -0.53 14.55 -4.57
C ASP A 32 -0.50 13.37 -5.55
N LEU A 33 -0.02 12.19 -5.10
CA LEU A 33 0.07 10.96 -5.89
C LEU A 33 0.92 11.12 -7.17
N ILE A 34 1.89 12.03 -7.16
CA ILE A 34 2.75 12.32 -8.32
C ILE A 34 3.69 11.14 -8.55
N THR A 35 4.29 10.62 -7.48
CA THR A 35 5.19 9.45 -7.56
C THR A 35 4.42 8.21 -7.98
N HIS A 36 3.25 7.96 -7.39
CA HIS A 36 2.39 6.83 -7.75
C HIS A 36 2.07 6.83 -9.25
N ARG A 37 1.67 8.00 -9.79
CA ARG A 37 1.37 8.17 -11.21
C ARG A 37 2.61 8.02 -12.10
N ALA A 38 3.74 8.59 -11.70
CA ALA A 38 4.99 8.50 -12.44
C ALA A 38 5.50 7.05 -12.57
N TYR A 39 5.25 6.22 -11.55
CA TYR A 39 5.57 4.79 -11.55
C TYR A 39 4.46 3.92 -12.15
N GLY A 40 3.39 4.53 -12.68
CA GLY A 40 2.30 3.82 -13.35
C GLY A 40 1.42 3.00 -12.40
N VAL A 41 1.42 3.30 -11.10
CA VAL A 41 0.58 2.60 -10.13
C VAL A 41 -0.89 3.01 -10.36
N PRO A 42 -1.79 2.06 -10.69
CA PRO A 42 -3.15 2.41 -11.07
C PRO A 42 -3.95 3.02 -9.92
N ARG A 43 -4.85 3.92 -10.30
CA ARG A 43 -5.94 4.40 -9.46
C ARG A 43 -7.24 4.22 -10.23
N PRO A 44 -7.96 3.09 -10.06
CA PRO A 44 -9.18 2.84 -10.82
C PRO A 44 -10.26 3.89 -10.49
N PRO A 45 -11.12 4.24 -11.46
CA PRO A 45 -12.21 5.17 -11.20
C PRO A 45 -13.19 4.57 -10.19
N VAL A 46 -13.66 5.40 -9.26
CA VAL A 46 -14.70 5.00 -8.30
C VAL A 46 -16.03 4.89 -9.03
N THR A 47 -16.48 3.67 -9.28
CA THR A 47 -17.76 3.35 -9.92
C THR A 47 -18.64 2.58 -8.95
N PRO A 48 -19.98 2.61 -9.10
CA PRO A 48 -20.88 1.77 -8.30
C PRO A 48 -20.51 0.28 -8.36
N GLU A 49 -20.10 -0.20 -9.54
CA GLU A 49 -19.67 -1.57 -9.76
C GLU A 49 -18.41 -1.90 -8.95
N LEU A 50 -17.38 -1.05 -8.99
CA LEU A 50 -16.18 -1.22 -8.18
C LEU A 50 -16.51 -1.23 -6.68
N MET A 51 -17.38 -0.32 -6.24
CA MET A 51 -17.79 -0.25 -4.83
C MET A 51 -18.55 -1.50 -4.40
N GLN A 52 -19.36 -2.09 -5.28
CA GLN A 52 -20.04 -3.35 -5.03
C GLN A 52 -19.04 -4.51 -4.97
N ASP A 53 -18.09 -4.58 -5.90
CA ASP A 53 -17.11 -5.66 -5.92
C ASP A 53 -16.20 -5.62 -4.69
N LEU A 54 -15.77 -4.43 -4.26
CA LEU A 54 -14.94 -4.25 -3.06
C LEU A 54 -15.64 -4.71 -1.76
N GLN A 55 -16.98 -4.72 -1.71
CA GLN A 55 -17.71 -5.27 -0.54
C GLN A 55 -17.57 -6.78 -0.41
N SER A 56 -17.25 -7.48 -1.50
CA SER A 56 -17.04 -8.93 -1.49
C SER A 56 -15.60 -9.34 -1.11
N VAL A 57 -14.66 -8.41 -1.24
CA VAL A 57 -13.23 -8.63 -0.97
C VAL A 57 -13.01 -8.84 0.53
N ARG A 58 -12.32 -9.93 0.87
CA ARG A 58 -11.91 -10.28 2.23
C ARG A 58 -10.39 -10.33 2.33
N ILE A 59 -9.82 -9.68 3.34
CA ILE A 59 -8.37 -9.55 3.51
C ILE A 59 -7.91 -9.89 4.93
N ASN A 60 -6.69 -10.42 5.04
CA ASN A 60 -5.92 -10.55 6.27
C ASN A 60 -4.42 -10.61 5.90
N PRO A 61 -3.85 -9.48 5.45
CA PRO A 61 -2.54 -9.44 4.80
C PRO A 61 -1.40 -9.94 5.69
N THR A 62 -1.47 -9.65 6.99
CA THR A 62 -0.41 -9.94 7.97
C THR A 62 -0.68 -11.20 8.78
N GLY A 63 -1.89 -11.78 8.68
CA GLY A 63 -2.32 -12.89 9.52
C GLY A 63 -2.64 -12.51 10.97
N GLU A 64 -2.65 -11.22 11.30
CA GLU A 64 -2.91 -10.72 12.66
C GLU A 64 -4.38 -10.79 13.06
N LEU A 65 -5.29 -10.87 12.08
CA LEU A 65 -6.72 -11.08 12.32
C LEU A 65 -7.04 -12.59 12.46
N PRO A 66 -8.05 -12.98 13.25
CA PRO A 66 -8.45 -14.39 13.38
C PRO A 66 -8.90 -15.05 12.06
N GLU A 67 -9.47 -14.26 11.15
CA GLU A 67 -9.91 -14.68 9.82
C GLU A 67 -9.91 -13.49 8.84
N PRO A 68 -9.94 -13.75 7.51
CA PRO A 68 -10.12 -12.68 6.51
C PRO A 68 -11.46 -11.94 6.66
N LEU A 69 -11.39 -10.61 6.81
CA LEU A 69 -12.54 -9.73 7.00
C LEU A 69 -12.81 -8.88 5.75
N PRO A 70 -14.06 -8.41 5.53
CA PRO A 70 -14.34 -7.39 4.53
C PRO A 70 -13.38 -6.20 4.64
N LEU A 71 -12.95 -5.61 3.52
CA LEU A 71 -11.92 -4.56 3.48
C LEU A 71 -12.11 -3.46 4.54
N ALA A 72 -13.32 -2.89 4.61
CA ALA A 72 -13.64 -1.82 5.58
C ALA A 72 -13.62 -2.29 7.04
N GLU A 73 -13.93 -3.56 7.31
CA GLU A 73 -13.85 -4.14 8.65
C GLU A 73 -12.41 -4.48 9.03
N ALA A 74 -11.62 -4.97 8.08
CA ALA A 74 -10.20 -5.25 8.25
C ALA A 74 -9.42 -3.97 8.60
N THR A 75 -9.65 -2.86 7.89
CA THR A 75 -9.02 -1.56 8.20
C THR A 75 -9.35 -1.13 9.64
N LYS A 76 -10.63 -1.15 10.03
CA LYS A 76 -11.04 -0.79 11.40
C LYS A 76 -10.46 -1.73 12.46
N ALA A 77 -10.28 -3.01 12.12
CA ALA A 77 -9.67 -3.98 13.03
C ALA A 77 -8.18 -3.71 13.20
N ALA A 78 -7.46 -3.40 12.11
CA ALA A 78 -6.07 -2.98 12.15
C ALA A 78 -5.90 -1.70 12.98
N ASP A 79 -6.71 -0.66 12.73
CA ASP A 79 -6.69 0.58 13.51
C ASP A 79 -6.80 0.32 15.02
N ARG A 80 -7.72 -0.57 15.43
CA ARG A 80 -7.88 -0.95 16.84
C ARG A 80 -6.70 -1.72 17.40
N LEU A 81 -6.09 -2.62 16.62
CA LEU A 81 -4.89 -3.37 17.03
C LEU A 81 -3.71 -2.42 17.25
N ASP A 82 -3.58 -1.42 16.38
CA ASP A 82 -2.53 -0.41 16.45
C ASP A 82 -2.81 0.68 17.50
N GLY A 83 -4.01 0.71 18.09
CA GLY A 83 -4.45 1.78 18.97
C GLY A 83 -4.55 3.14 18.25
N PHE A 84 -4.78 3.10 16.93
CA PHE A 84 -4.88 4.24 16.05
C PHE A 84 -6.33 4.73 15.95
N GLU A 85 -6.53 6.01 16.23
CA GLU A 85 -7.81 6.69 16.03
C GLU A 85 -7.63 7.71 14.90
N PRO A 86 -8.23 7.50 13.71
CA PRO A 86 -8.04 8.40 12.58
C PRO A 86 -8.45 9.84 12.90
N THR A 87 -7.58 10.79 12.56
CA THR A 87 -7.88 12.22 12.62
C THR A 87 -8.73 12.65 11.43
N GLU A 88 -9.15 13.92 11.41
CA GLU A 88 -9.80 14.50 10.23
C GLU A 88 -8.87 14.50 9.01
N THR A 89 -7.59 14.83 9.20
CA THR A 89 -6.57 14.75 8.15
C THR A 89 -6.43 13.35 7.57
N ASP A 90 -6.48 12.30 8.41
CA ASP A 90 -6.38 10.91 7.95
C ASP A 90 -7.59 10.52 7.10
N ARG A 91 -8.79 10.99 7.46
CA ARG A 91 -10.01 10.78 6.68
C ARG A 91 -9.96 11.51 5.35
N ASP A 92 -9.53 12.78 5.35
CA ASP A 92 -9.34 13.57 4.12
C ASP A 92 -8.30 12.93 3.19
N ASP A 93 -7.21 12.40 3.76
CA ASP A 93 -6.20 11.65 3.02
C ASP A 93 -6.77 10.37 2.41
N ALA A 94 -7.52 9.59 3.19
CA ALA A 94 -8.18 8.37 2.73
C ALA A 94 -9.15 8.65 1.58
N GLU A 95 -10.03 9.65 1.72
CA GLU A 95 -10.98 10.05 0.67
C GLU A 95 -10.27 10.56 -0.60
N ARG A 96 -9.23 11.39 -0.43
CA ARG A 96 -8.48 11.93 -1.56
C ARG A 96 -7.77 10.84 -2.35
N GLN A 97 -7.17 9.86 -1.67
CA GLN A 97 -6.33 8.86 -2.32
C GLN A 97 -7.11 7.66 -2.84
N PHE A 98 -8.25 7.31 -2.23
CA PHE A 98 -9.01 6.13 -2.61
C PHE A 98 -9.37 6.14 -4.12
N PRO A 99 -9.29 5.00 -4.84
CA PRO A 99 -8.76 3.69 -4.45
C PRO A 99 -7.32 3.47 -4.97
N GLN A 100 -6.38 4.33 -4.58
CA GLN A 100 -4.98 4.23 -5.01
C GLN A 100 -4.42 2.83 -4.65
N LEU A 101 -3.98 2.08 -5.67
CA LEU A 101 -3.36 0.77 -5.48
C LEU A 101 -1.92 0.93 -4.98
N ILE A 102 -1.37 -0.18 -4.49
CA ILE A 102 0.02 -0.27 -4.01
C ILE A 102 0.91 -0.91 -5.08
N GLY A 103 2.16 -0.45 -5.18
CA GLY A 103 3.19 -1.07 -6.02
C GLY A 103 4.52 -1.26 -5.29
N GLN A 104 5.25 -2.33 -5.62
CA GLN A 104 6.64 -2.56 -5.24
C GLN A 104 7.52 -2.62 -6.48
N PHE A 105 8.69 -1.99 -6.41
CA PHE A 105 9.60 -1.85 -7.54
C PHE A 105 11.02 -2.16 -7.09
N LEU A 106 11.80 -2.85 -7.94
CA LEU A 106 13.25 -2.90 -7.82
C LEU A 106 13.85 -2.01 -8.89
N VAL A 107 14.55 -0.98 -8.42
CA VAL A 107 15.24 0.01 -9.26
C VAL A 107 16.74 -0.24 -9.14
N ASP A 108 17.44 -0.35 -10.26
CA ASP A 108 18.88 -0.52 -10.26
C ASP A 108 19.65 0.81 -10.10
N ARG A 109 20.98 0.73 -10.13
CA ARG A 109 21.86 1.91 -9.96
C ARG A 109 21.78 2.93 -11.09
N ASP A 110 21.26 2.54 -12.25
CA ASP A 110 21.07 3.41 -13.42
C ASP A 110 19.67 4.04 -13.42
N GLY A 111 18.86 3.79 -12.39
CA GLY A 111 17.49 4.28 -12.27
C GLY A 111 16.47 3.47 -13.07
N ILE A 112 16.83 2.26 -13.52
CA ILE A 112 15.97 1.43 -14.36
C ILE A 112 15.13 0.51 -13.46
N VAL A 113 13.82 0.51 -13.67
CA VAL A 113 12.91 -0.47 -13.05
C VAL A 113 13.18 -1.84 -13.67
N ARG A 114 13.73 -2.75 -12.87
CA ARG A 114 14.09 -4.11 -13.28
C ARG A 114 13.06 -5.15 -12.89
N TRP A 115 12.24 -4.85 -11.88
CA TRP A 115 11.15 -5.70 -11.44
C TRP A 115 10.03 -4.83 -10.88
N VAL A 116 8.80 -5.30 -11.07
CA VAL A 116 7.57 -4.62 -10.65
C VAL A 116 6.58 -5.65 -10.11
N ASN A 117 5.95 -5.30 -8.99
CA ASN A 117 4.70 -5.89 -8.54
C ASN A 117 3.69 -4.77 -8.31
N ILE A 118 2.50 -4.90 -8.89
CA ILE A 118 1.39 -3.95 -8.69
C ILE A 118 0.22 -4.75 -8.12
N GLU A 119 -0.35 -4.24 -7.04
CA GLU A 119 -1.55 -4.80 -6.42
C GLU A 119 -2.67 -4.97 -7.45
N CYS A 120 -3.43 -6.06 -7.35
CA CYS A 120 -4.49 -6.43 -8.31
C CYS A 120 -4.04 -6.74 -9.75
N ALA A 121 -2.77 -6.62 -10.13
CA ALA A 121 -2.35 -6.80 -11.52
C ALA A 121 -2.52 -8.23 -12.05
N THR A 122 -2.35 -9.24 -11.19
CA THR A 122 -2.43 -10.67 -11.55
C THR A 122 -3.79 -11.30 -11.21
N GLU A 123 -4.34 -10.96 -10.04
CA GLU A 123 -5.55 -11.59 -9.48
C GLU A 123 -6.80 -10.67 -9.53
N GLY A 124 -6.70 -9.49 -10.14
CA GLY A 124 -7.76 -8.49 -10.06
C GLY A 124 -8.06 -8.12 -8.60
N LEU A 125 -9.33 -7.87 -8.26
CA LEU A 125 -9.72 -7.49 -6.90
C LEU A 125 -9.45 -8.57 -5.84
N ALA A 126 -9.25 -9.83 -6.23
CA ALA A 126 -8.81 -10.87 -5.30
C ALA A 126 -7.35 -10.66 -4.85
N GLY A 127 -6.59 -9.79 -5.52
CA GLY A 127 -5.23 -9.38 -5.17
C GLY A 127 -5.14 -8.17 -4.24
N VAL A 128 -6.26 -7.60 -3.79
CA VAL A 128 -6.25 -6.49 -2.80
C VAL A 128 -5.59 -6.95 -1.51
N ALA A 129 -4.68 -6.13 -0.99
CA ALA A 129 -3.86 -6.39 0.18
C ALA A 129 -3.07 -7.72 0.11
N LYS A 130 -2.80 -8.24 -1.09
CA LYS A 130 -1.85 -9.34 -1.29
C LYS A 130 -0.54 -8.79 -1.77
N PHE A 131 0.49 -8.97 -0.96
CA PHE A 131 1.83 -8.49 -1.26
C PHE A 131 2.82 -9.66 -1.36
N PRO A 132 3.92 -9.48 -2.13
CA PRO A 132 4.99 -10.45 -2.17
C PRO A 132 5.52 -10.73 -0.77
N THR A 133 5.85 -11.98 -0.50
CA THR A 133 6.50 -12.37 0.76
C THR A 133 7.93 -11.84 0.81
N ASP A 134 8.53 -11.85 2.01
CA ASP A 134 9.97 -11.57 2.16
C ASP A 134 10.83 -12.45 1.25
N GLU A 135 10.44 -13.72 1.06
CA GLU A 135 11.14 -14.65 0.17
C GLU A 135 11.02 -14.24 -1.30
N ASP A 136 9.83 -13.83 -1.74
CA ASP A 136 9.60 -13.34 -3.11
C ASP A 136 10.44 -12.08 -3.40
N LEU A 137 10.47 -11.13 -2.45
CA LEU A 137 11.26 -9.90 -2.58
C LEU A 137 12.76 -10.20 -2.61
N LEU A 138 13.24 -11.12 -1.76
CA LEU A 138 14.64 -11.54 -1.74
C LEU A 138 15.02 -12.30 -3.02
N ALA A 139 14.14 -13.14 -3.54
CA ALA A 139 14.35 -13.86 -4.79
C ALA A 139 14.44 -12.88 -5.98
N ALA A 140 13.51 -11.93 -6.06
CA ALA A 140 13.53 -10.88 -7.08
C ALA A 140 14.82 -10.05 -7.01
N ALA A 141 15.26 -9.66 -5.81
CA ALA A 141 16.51 -8.93 -5.62
C ALA A 141 17.76 -9.73 -6.04
N ARG A 142 17.82 -11.02 -5.71
CA ARG A 142 18.96 -11.89 -6.08
C ARG A 142 19.05 -12.10 -7.59
N ALA A 143 17.91 -12.23 -8.27
CA ALA A 143 17.86 -12.38 -9.72
C ALA A 143 18.43 -11.18 -10.49
N LEU A 144 18.51 -10.00 -9.87
CA LEU A 144 19.06 -8.77 -10.45
C LEU A 144 20.52 -8.50 -10.09
N GLY A 145 21.05 -9.22 -9.10
CA GLY A 145 22.45 -9.13 -8.67
C GLY A 145 23.37 -10.22 -9.24
N ALA A 146 22.79 -11.18 -9.98
CA ALA A 146 23.51 -12.20 -10.75
C ALA A 146 23.79 -11.70 -12.18
#